data_AF-A0A356KFA7-F1
#
_entry.id   AF-A0A356KFA7-F1
#
_cell.length_a   1.000
_cell.length_b   1.000
_cell.length_c   1.000
_cell.angle_alpha   90.00
_cell.angle_beta   90.00
_cell.angle_gamma   90.00
#
_symmetry.space_group_name_H-M   'P 1'
#
loop_
_entity.id
_entity.type
_entity.pdbx_description
1 polymer ?
#
loop_
_entity_poly.entity_id
_entity_poly.type
_entity_poly.pdbx_seq_one_letter_code
_entity_poly.pdbx_strand_id
1 'polypeptide(L)'
;MRIRTFSRAFTLIELLLVMVILAVLAALVVPRFAGRSEDARKKAALTQIKSLFSTALDTYEADNGTYPTTAQGLQALSATPSAAPQPKNWK
;
A
#
# COMPACT_ATOMS: atom_id res chain seq x y z
N MET A 1 4.82 -63.32 0.94
CA MET A 1 5.90 -62.41 0.48
C MET A 1 5.80 -61.12 1.27
N ARG A 2 6.66 -60.91 2.29
CA ARG A 2 6.61 -59.73 3.18
C ARG A 2 7.49 -58.63 2.58
N ILE A 3 6.89 -57.52 2.18
CA ILE A 3 7.60 -56.34 1.68
C ILE A 3 8.24 -55.66 2.89
N ARG A 4 9.58 -55.68 2.99
CA ARG A 4 10.32 -54.88 3.98
C ARG A 4 10.35 -53.43 3.49
N THR A 5 9.63 -52.54 4.17
CA THR A 5 9.79 -51.10 3.99
C THR A 5 11.11 -50.69 4.66
N PHE A 6 12.10 -50.28 3.86
CA PHE A 6 13.32 -49.67 4.36
C PHE A 6 12.96 -48.29 4.92
N SER A 7 12.92 -48.17 6.24
CA SER A 7 12.94 -46.85 6.88
C SER A 7 14.34 -46.28 6.69
N ARG A 8 14.51 -45.29 5.80
CA ARG A 8 15.76 -44.55 5.66
C ARG A 8 15.97 -43.73 6.92
N ALA A 9 17.05 -44.03 7.66
CA ALA A 9 17.52 -43.15 8.71
C ALA A 9 18.11 -41.88 8.07
N PHE A 10 17.79 -40.74 8.63
CA PHE A 10 18.20 -39.43 8.14
C PHE A 10 19.66 -39.13 8.55
N THR A 11 20.44 -38.53 7.66
CA THR A 11 21.86 -38.25 7.92
C THR A 11 22.08 -36.84 8.48
N LEU A 12 23.12 -36.66 9.29
CA LEU A 12 23.54 -35.32 9.74
C LEU A 12 23.96 -34.42 8.57
N ILE A 13 24.49 -35.03 7.49
CA ILE A 13 24.89 -34.31 6.27
C ILE A 13 23.67 -33.74 5.54
N GLU A 14 22.55 -34.46 5.47
CA GLU A 14 21.31 -33.94 4.90
C GLU A 14 20.79 -32.73 5.69
N LEU A 15 20.81 -32.77 7.02
CA LEU A 15 20.43 -31.60 7.84
C LEU A 15 21.32 -30.39 7.58
N LEU A 16 22.63 -30.62 7.49
CA LEU A 16 23.59 -29.56 7.24
C LEU A 16 23.34 -28.92 5.88
N LEU A 17 23.13 -29.72 4.83
CA LEU A 17 22.82 -29.23 3.50
C LEU A 17 21.53 -28.40 3.48
N VAL A 18 20.49 -28.86 4.20
CA VAL A 18 19.22 -28.12 4.31
C VAL A 18 19.43 -26.76 4.99
N MET A 19 20.18 -26.71 6.10
CA MET A 19 20.46 -25.44 6.80
C MET A 19 21.24 -24.46 5.91
N VAL A 20 22.22 -24.95 5.14
CA VAL A 20 22.96 -24.13 4.19
C VAL A 20 22.04 -23.55 3.13
N ILE A 21 21.15 -24.35 2.54
CA ILE A 21 20.18 -23.87 1.55
C ILE A 21 19.24 -22.83 2.17
N LEU A 22 18.73 -23.06 3.38
CA LEU A 22 17.87 -22.11 4.09
C LEU A 22 18.58 -20.79 4.38
N ALA A 23 19.85 -20.82 4.79
CA ALA A 23 20.65 -19.62 5.05
C ALA A 23 20.86 -18.79 3.76
N VAL A 24 21.17 -19.46 2.64
CA VAL A 24 21.31 -18.80 1.33
C VAL A 24 19.98 -18.16 0.89
N LEU A 25 18.87 -18.88 0.99
CA LEU A 25 17.55 -18.35 0.64
C LEU A 25 17.16 -17.15 1.52
N ALA A 26 17.38 -17.23 2.83
CA ALA A 26 17.10 -16.13 3.75
C ALA A 26 17.89 -14.86 3.40
N ALA A 27 19.19 -15.02 3.09
CA ALA A 27 20.06 -13.89 2.71
C ALA A 27 19.59 -13.19 1.43
N LEU A 28 19.02 -13.91 0.47
CA LEU A 28 18.52 -13.34 -0.79
C LEU A 28 17.16 -12.61 -0.62
N VAL A 29 16.33 -13.06 0.32
CA VAL A 29 14.97 -12.56 0.52
C VAL A 29 14.93 -11.28 1.34
N VAL A 30 15.71 -11.20 2.42
CA VAL A 30 15.75 -10.03 3.34
C VAL A 30 15.92 -8.67 2.63
N PRO A 31 16.88 -8.47 1.70
CA PRO A 31 17.07 -7.15 1.07
C PRO A 31 15.91 -6.72 0.18
N ARG A 32 15.02 -7.62 -0.26
CA ARG A 32 13.85 -7.27 -1.09
C ARG A 32 12.75 -6.56 -0.30
N PHE A 33 12.75 -6.68 1.03
CA PHE A 33 11.76 -6.09 1.93
C PHE A 33 12.23 -4.78 2.57
N ALA A 34 13.54 -4.56 2.70
CA ALA A 34 14.10 -3.29 3.17
C ALA A 34 13.84 -2.18 2.12
N GLY A 35 13.17 -1.09 2.50
CA GLY A 35 12.94 0.08 1.64
C GLY A 35 11.65 0.09 0.82
N ARG A 36 11.04 -1.08 0.54
CA ARG A 36 9.80 -1.15 -0.28
C ARG A 36 8.59 -0.49 0.38
N SER A 37 8.59 -0.37 1.71
CA SER A 37 7.49 0.26 2.46
C SER A 37 7.44 1.78 2.24
N GLU A 38 8.58 2.45 2.15
CA GLU A 38 8.63 3.90 1.96
C GLU A 38 8.21 4.28 0.54
N ASP A 39 8.73 3.58 -0.47
CA ASP A 39 8.35 3.80 -1.87
C ASP A 39 6.88 3.47 -2.11
N ALA A 40 6.35 2.42 -1.46
CA ALA A 40 4.93 2.11 -1.52
C ALA A 40 4.08 3.22 -0.90
N ARG A 41 4.50 3.82 0.23
CA ARG A 41 3.82 4.96 0.85
C ARG A 41 3.84 6.19 -0.05
N LYS A 42 5.00 6.53 -0.64
CA LYS A 42 5.12 7.65 -1.61
C LYS A 42 4.21 7.44 -2.81
N LYS A 43 4.21 6.23 -3.39
CA LYS A 43 3.37 5.89 -4.54
C LYS A 43 1.88 5.92 -4.18
N ALA A 44 1.50 5.45 -2.99
CA ALA A 44 0.12 5.53 -2.50
C ALA A 44 -0.34 6.98 -2.35
N ALA A 45 0.47 7.85 -1.74
CA ALA A 45 0.18 9.27 -1.60
C ALA A 45 0.03 9.96 -2.97
N LEU A 46 0.95 9.71 -3.91
CA LEU A 46 0.87 10.26 -5.27
C LEU A 46 -0.39 9.78 -6.01
N THR A 47 -0.77 8.52 -5.82
CA THR A 47 -2.00 7.96 -6.40
C THR A 47 -3.23 8.65 -5.81
N GLN A 48 -3.29 8.79 -4.49
CA GLN A 48 -4.40 9.47 -3.81
C GLN A 48 -4.58 10.92 -4.29
N ILE A 49 -3.47 11.66 -4.46
CA ILE A 49 -3.49 13.03 -5.01
C ILE A 49 -4.04 13.06 -6.43
N LYS A 50 -3.55 12.16 -7.30
CA LYS A 50 -3.93 12.15 -8.72
C LYS A 50 -5.31 11.58 -9.03
N SER A 51 -5.86 10.70 -8.20
CA SER A 51 -7.13 10.03 -8.54
C SER A 51 -8.29 10.51 -7.69
N LEU A 52 -8.06 10.75 -6.40
CA LEU A 52 -9.15 11.06 -5.47
C LEU A 52 -9.29 12.57 -5.32
N PHE A 53 -8.18 13.26 -5.03
CA PHE A 53 -8.25 14.69 -4.76
C PHE A 53 -8.51 15.53 -6.01
N SER A 54 -7.85 15.26 -7.15
CA SER A 54 -8.13 16.00 -8.38
C SER A 54 -9.57 15.83 -8.85
N THR A 55 -10.08 14.60 -8.90
CA THR A 55 -11.46 14.32 -9.32
C THR A 55 -12.47 15.02 -8.42
N ALA A 56 -12.28 14.95 -7.10
CA ALA A 56 -13.18 15.61 -6.16
C ALA A 56 -13.13 17.14 -6.27
N LEU A 57 -11.94 17.71 -6.51
CA LEU A 57 -11.78 19.15 -6.76
C LEU A 57 -12.47 19.57 -8.06
N ASP A 58 -12.33 18.81 -9.14
CA ASP A 58 -12.95 19.09 -10.43
C ASP A 58 -14.48 18.99 -10.33
N THR A 59 -15.01 18.01 -9.58
CA THR A 59 -16.45 17.93 -9.28
C THR A 59 -16.92 19.12 -8.44
N TYR A 60 -16.17 19.51 -7.41
CA TYR A 60 -16.51 20.67 -6.59
C TYR A 60 -16.57 21.96 -7.42
N GLU A 61 -15.59 22.17 -8.31
CA GLU A 61 -15.59 23.31 -9.23
C GLU A 61 -16.75 23.24 -10.22
N ALA A 62 -17.04 22.06 -10.79
CA ALA A 62 -18.17 21.88 -11.69
C ALA A 62 -19.51 22.25 -11.02
N ASP A 63 -19.68 21.90 -9.74
CA ASP A 63 -20.91 22.17 -9.00
C ASP A 63 -21.00 23.62 -8.48
N ASN A 64 -19.87 24.20 -8.04
CA ASN A 64 -19.84 25.49 -7.34
C ASN A 64 -19.21 26.63 -8.16
N GLY A 65 -18.71 26.35 -9.35
CA GLY A 65 -18.05 27.28 -10.26
C GLY A 65 -16.68 27.79 -9.80
N THR A 66 -16.19 27.31 -8.65
CA THR A 66 -14.92 27.72 -8.04
C THR A 66 -14.34 26.58 -7.21
N TYR A 67 -13.01 26.50 -7.11
CA TYR A 67 -12.35 25.57 -6.19
C TYR A 67 -12.47 26.02 -4.72
N PRO A 68 -12.33 25.10 -3.74
CA PRO A 68 -12.32 25.45 -2.33
C PRO A 68 -11.19 26.42 -1.99
N THR A 69 -11.47 27.38 -1.11
CA THR A 69 -10.44 28.30 -0.60
C THR A 69 -9.52 27.61 0.42
N THR A 70 -8.34 28.17 0.66
CA THR A 70 -7.42 27.65 1.69
C THR A 70 -8.04 27.61 3.09
N ALA A 71 -8.95 28.55 3.40
CA ALA A 71 -9.66 28.58 4.68
C ALA A 71 -10.68 27.44 4.82
N GLN A 72 -11.26 26.99 3.71
CA GLN A 72 -12.20 25.86 3.67
C GLN A 72 -11.47 24.51 3.63
N GLY A 73 -10.29 24.48 3.00
CA GLY A 73 -9.44 23.31 2.89
C GLY A 73 -10.07 22.17 2.08
N LEU A 74 -9.46 20.98 2.17
CA LEU A 74 -9.96 19.77 1.50
C LEU A 74 -11.21 19.19 2.19
N GLN A 75 -11.52 19.66 3.40
CA GLN A 75 -12.72 19.26 4.14
C GLN A 75 -13.99 19.65 3.39
N ALA A 76 -13.92 20.72 2.60
CA ALA A 76 -14.96 21.15 1.68
C ALA A 76 -15.26 20.14 0.56
N LEU A 77 -14.50 19.05 0.41
CA LEU A 77 -14.82 17.99 -0.55
C LEU A 77 -15.73 16.90 0.05
N SER A 78 -15.84 16.85 1.38
CA SER A 78 -16.60 15.80 2.09
C SER A 78 -17.72 16.32 2.98
N ALA A 79 -17.68 17.59 3.38
CA ALA A 79 -18.67 18.21 4.25
C ALA A 79 -18.87 19.68 3.87
N THR A 80 -20.06 20.21 4.16
CA THR A 80 -20.37 21.62 3.88
C THR A 80 -19.38 22.52 4.63
N PRO A 81 -18.60 23.35 3.93
CA PRO A 81 -17.67 24.26 4.59
C PRO A 81 -18.44 25.34 5.36
N SER A 82 -18.09 25.53 6.63
CA SER A 82 -18.65 26.59 7.48
C SER A 82 -18.01 27.96 7.22
N ALA A 83 -16.80 27.97 6.64
CA ALA A 83 -16.10 29.18 6.25
C ALA A 83 -16.66 29.74 4.93
N ALA A 84 -16.84 31.06 4.88
CA ALA A 84 -17.25 31.76 3.67
C ALA A 84 -16.18 31.65 2.57
N PRO A 85 -16.55 31.63 1.28
CA PRO A 85 -17.91 31.71 0.72
C PRO A 85 -18.64 30.36 0.74
N GLN A 86 -19.91 30.32 1.12
CA GLN A 86 -20.65 29.07 1.14
C GLN A 86 -20.90 28.55 -0.29
N PRO A 87 -20.63 27.26 -0.58
CA PRO A 87 -20.89 26.65 -1.87
C PRO A 87 -22.37 26.74 -2.22
N LYS A 88 -22.66 27.19 -3.44
CA LYS A 88 -24.02 27.45 -3.89
C LYS A 88 -24.85 26.17 -4.08
N ASN A 89 -24.21 25.07 -4.48
CA ASN A 89 -24.88 23.83 -4.87
C ASN A 89 -24.44 22.62 -4.04
N TRP A 90 -24.10 22.81 -2.76
CA TRP A 90 -23.72 21.69 -1.89
C TRP A 90 -24.84 20.66 -1.73
N LYS A 91 -24.56 19.38 -1.97
CA LYS A 91 -25.46 18.25 -1.70
C LYS A 91 -24.83 17.24 -0.76
#